data_AF-A0A960W050-F1
#
_entry.id   AF-A0A960W050-F1
#
_cell.length_a   1.000
_cell.length_b   1.000
_cell.length_c   1.000
_cell.angle_alpha   90.00
_cell.angle_beta   90.00
_cell.angle_gamma   90.00
#
_symmetry.space_group_name_H-M   'P 1'
#
loop_
_entity.id
_entity.type
_entity.pdbx_description
1 polymer ?
#
loop_
_entity_poly.entity_id
_entity_poly.type
_entity_poly.pdbx_seq_one_letter_code
_entity_poly.pdbx_strand_id
1 'polypeptide(L)'
;MLTLLIISLLSFLVGPIFQSFIKKNEKWVLFLDGYILTTLVGLLFAFLLPELFIQTGWKVFPLAFLGLFLPQFLKTHENHQNKNQFYLNKLSLFFIVLGLSLHDLLEGMALASSHLEGNGFQYFFGFAVVLHRLPIGLFVWLLVRSNLGATFAILSIFSLMLATTLGFFLTNYLSQWSNNSLWSYFQAFIVGTLAHIVYEHPFTGVKFHNGNIQQIASNWFSGLGGLLGIVSIFVLLNMDGFVHIEIAETYKIILSSVLQTALVSAPFLLIGYIFIGLLEVFLPSSSISLRYVLQRTAPWFLVGIFTFSLIKLFLSEKSNIQVFKNFINYISLFALSFVYLYFFTSNGPRKFFREMFPK
;
A
#
# COMPACT_ATOMS: atom_id res chain seq x y z
N MET A 1 5.14 27.68 -7.17
CA MET A 1 3.75 27.21 -7.02
C MET A 1 3.22 26.49 -8.25
N LEU A 2 2.93 27.19 -9.35
CA LEU A 2 2.25 26.61 -10.52
C LEU A 2 3.04 25.47 -11.18
N THR A 3 4.38 25.54 -11.20
CA THR A 3 5.21 24.48 -11.77
C THR A 3 5.04 23.15 -11.04
N LEU A 4 5.04 23.15 -9.70
CA LEU A 4 4.83 21.93 -8.91
C LEU A 4 3.42 21.38 -9.10
N LEU A 5 2.41 22.27 -9.13
CA LEU A 5 1.04 21.87 -9.46
C LEU A 5 1.00 21.19 -10.83
N ILE A 6 1.56 21.80 -11.87
CA ILE A 6 1.59 21.23 -13.23
C ILE A 6 2.28 19.86 -13.25
N ILE A 7 3.46 19.72 -12.64
CA ILE A 7 4.18 18.44 -12.59
C ILE A 7 3.35 17.39 -11.82
N SER A 8 2.71 17.78 -10.73
CA SER A 8 1.84 16.90 -9.95
C SER A 8 0.61 16.43 -10.75
N LEU A 9 0.01 17.30 -11.57
CA LEU A 9 -1.10 16.95 -12.47
C LEU A 9 -0.64 16.02 -13.60
N LEU A 10 0.54 16.28 -14.17
CA LEU A 10 1.12 15.44 -15.22
C LEU A 10 1.46 14.03 -14.73
N SER A 11 1.78 13.87 -13.44
CA SER A 11 2.09 12.54 -12.87
C SER A 11 0.92 11.56 -12.93
N PHE A 12 -0.33 12.02 -12.93
CA PHE A 12 -1.50 11.15 -13.12
C PHE A 12 -1.58 10.55 -14.54
N LEU A 13 -0.98 11.20 -15.53
CA LEU A 13 -1.02 10.75 -16.93
C LEU A 13 -0.08 9.58 -17.22
N VAL A 14 0.71 9.13 -16.23
CA VAL A 14 1.63 8.00 -16.40
C VAL A 14 0.91 6.72 -16.78
N GLY A 15 -0.30 6.47 -16.27
CA GLY A 15 -1.11 5.33 -16.70
C GLY A 15 -1.40 5.29 -18.21
N PRO A 16 -2.06 6.32 -18.76
CA PRO A 16 -2.27 6.46 -20.20
C PRO A 16 -1.00 6.38 -21.05
N ILE A 17 0.07 7.04 -20.62
CA ILE A 17 1.36 7.07 -21.34
C ILE A 17 1.98 5.67 -21.42
N PHE A 18 1.97 4.94 -20.31
CA PHE A 18 2.57 3.59 -20.25
C PHE A 18 1.69 2.51 -20.87
N GLN A 19 0.43 2.79 -21.18
CA GLN A 19 -0.51 1.81 -21.73
C GLN A 19 0.02 1.05 -22.96
N SER A 20 0.71 1.73 -23.87
CA SER A 20 1.23 1.17 -25.11
C SER A 20 2.31 0.10 -24.86
N PHE A 21 3.11 0.28 -23.81
CA PHE A 21 4.11 -0.68 -23.36
C PHE A 21 3.48 -1.87 -22.63
N ILE A 22 2.43 -1.60 -21.84
CA ILE A 22 1.69 -2.61 -21.07
C ILE A 22 0.99 -3.62 -21.97
N LYS A 23 0.38 -3.17 -23.08
CA LYS A 23 -0.37 -4.06 -23.99
C LYS A 23 0.50 -5.08 -24.72
N LYS A 24 1.79 -4.82 -24.86
CA LYS A 24 2.68 -5.59 -25.75
C LYS A 24 3.52 -6.63 -25.02
N ASN A 25 3.58 -6.57 -23.68
CA ASN A 25 4.54 -7.39 -22.94
C ASN A 25 4.01 -7.74 -21.53
N GLU A 26 3.69 -9.01 -21.34
CA GLU A 26 3.23 -9.58 -20.08
C GLU A 26 4.17 -9.28 -18.90
N LYS A 27 5.48 -9.15 -19.13
CA LYS A 27 6.46 -8.84 -18.08
C LYS A 27 6.23 -7.46 -17.46
N TRP A 28 5.93 -6.45 -18.29
CA TRP A 28 5.61 -5.09 -17.81
C TRP A 28 4.32 -5.06 -17.02
N VAL A 29 3.35 -5.87 -17.44
CA VAL A 29 2.08 -6.02 -16.76
C VAL A 29 2.27 -6.53 -15.32
N LEU A 30 3.10 -7.56 -15.16
CA LEU A 30 3.39 -8.18 -13.87
C LEU A 30 4.22 -7.27 -12.97
N PHE A 31 5.24 -6.63 -13.54
CA PHE A 31 6.04 -5.62 -12.86
C PHE A 31 5.17 -4.50 -12.28
N LEU A 32 4.27 -3.93 -13.10
CA LEU A 32 3.40 -2.86 -12.63
C LEU A 32 2.38 -3.33 -11.59
N ASP A 33 1.83 -4.55 -11.70
CA ASP A 33 0.95 -5.10 -10.66
C ASP A 33 1.68 -5.18 -9.31
N GLY A 34 2.92 -5.68 -9.31
CA GLY A 34 3.74 -5.75 -8.10
C GLY A 34 4.11 -4.38 -7.52
N TYR A 35 4.49 -3.45 -8.39
CA TYR A 35 4.79 -2.06 -8.02
C TYR A 35 3.56 -1.36 -7.42
N ILE A 36 2.42 -1.37 -8.11
CA ILE A 36 1.17 -0.73 -7.67
C ILE A 36 0.69 -1.34 -6.35
N LEU A 37 0.65 -2.66 -6.24
CA LEU A 37 0.23 -3.33 -5.01
C LEU A 37 1.09 -2.91 -3.82
N THR A 38 2.41 -2.97 -3.98
CA THR A 38 3.34 -2.70 -2.88
C THR A 38 3.34 -1.22 -2.49
N THR A 39 3.31 -0.32 -3.47
CA THR A 39 3.24 1.12 -3.21
C THR A 39 1.90 1.54 -2.62
N LEU A 40 0.75 1.06 -3.12
CA LEU A 40 -0.55 1.42 -2.55
C LEU A 40 -0.71 0.91 -1.11
N VAL A 41 -0.32 -0.34 -0.84
CA VAL A 41 -0.34 -0.87 0.53
C VAL A 41 0.61 -0.06 1.41
N GLY A 42 1.83 0.21 0.93
CA GLY A 42 2.79 1.06 1.64
C GLY A 42 2.23 2.44 1.94
N LEU A 43 1.58 3.10 0.99
CA LEU A 43 0.95 4.41 1.17
C LEU A 43 -0.18 4.37 2.21
N LEU A 44 -1.04 3.35 2.14
CA LEU A 44 -2.14 3.18 3.08
C LEU A 44 -1.64 3.04 4.52
N PHE A 45 -0.64 2.20 4.76
CA PHE A 45 -0.14 1.92 6.12
C PHE A 45 0.89 2.92 6.62
N ALA A 46 1.69 3.51 5.73
CA ALA A 46 2.81 4.38 6.09
C ALA A 46 2.53 5.86 5.87
N PHE A 47 1.33 6.25 5.43
CA PHE A 47 0.94 7.66 5.33
C PHE A 47 -0.51 7.87 5.78
N LEU A 48 -1.47 7.23 5.10
CA LEU A 48 -2.89 7.53 5.31
C LEU A 48 -3.43 7.05 6.67
N LEU A 49 -3.16 5.80 7.06
CA LEU A 49 -3.68 5.27 8.33
C LEU A 49 -3.12 6.01 9.55
N PRO A 50 -1.80 6.28 9.67
CA PRO A 50 -1.29 7.01 10.82
C PRO A 50 -1.78 8.45 10.88
N GLU A 51 -1.90 9.14 9.73
CA GLU A 51 -2.46 10.49 9.69
C GLU A 51 -3.92 10.53 10.17
N LEU A 52 -4.74 9.61 9.69
CA LEU A 52 -6.13 9.50 10.13
C LEU A 52 -6.25 9.07 11.59
N PHE A 53 -5.30 8.28 12.09
CA PHE A 53 -5.22 7.94 13.50
C PHE A 53 -4.93 9.17 14.36
N ILE A 54 -4.05 10.06 13.93
CA ILE A 54 -3.79 11.32 14.65
C ILE A 54 -5.05 12.20 14.67
N GLN A 55 -5.78 12.28 13.56
CA GLN A 55 -6.98 13.12 13.46
C GLN A 55 -8.21 12.55 14.18
N THR A 56 -8.38 11.22 14.19
CA THR A 56 -9.63 10.56 14.66
C THR A 56 -9.43 9.63 15.86
N GLY A 57 -8.18 9.40 16.26
CA GLY A 57 -7.80 8.43 17.27
C GLY A 57 -8.17 6.99 16.85
N TRP A 58 -8.52 6.19 17.85
CA TRP A 58 -8.86 4.77 17.66
C TRP A 58 -10.08 4.52 16.75
N LYS A 59 -10.93 5.53 16.51
CA LYS A 59 -12.12 5.42 15.64
C LYS A 59 -11.76 5.12 14.18
N VAL A 60 -10.53 5.39 13.76
CA VAL A 60 -10.03 5.05 12.42
C VAL A 60 -10.20 3.56 12.11
N PHE A 61 -9.94 2.68 13.09
CA PHE A 61 -9.92 1.24 12.88
C PHE A 61 -11.30 0.65 12.57
N PRO A 62 -12.37 0.87 13.37
CA PRO A 62 -13.69 0.36 13.03
C PRO A 62 -14.23 0.97 11.72
N LEU A 63 -13.92 2.23 11.41
CA LEU A 63 -14.35 2.86 10.15
C LEU A 63 -13.63 2.29 8.92
N ALA A 64 -12.32 2.11 9.00
CA ALA A 64 -11.55 1.45 7.96
C ALA A 64 -11.95 -0.03 7.82
N PHE A 65 -12.25 -0.71 8.91
CA PHE A 65 -12.77 -2.07 8.88
C PHE A 65 -14.13 -2.12 8.17
N LEU A 66 -15.05 -1.20 8.49
CA LEU A 66 -16.32 -1.09 7.77
C LEU A 66 -16.09 -0.87 6.27
N GLY A 67 -15.19 0.04 5.88
CA GLY A 67 -14.85 0.23 4.48
C GLY A 67 -14.27 -1.01 3.79
N LEU A 68 -13.40 -1.74 4.49
CA LEU A 68 -12.75 -2.95 4.00
C LEU A 68 -13.74 -4.09 3.72
N PHE A 69 -14.74 -4.24 4.58
CA PHE A 69 -15.68 -5.37 4.51
C PHE A 69 -17.04 -5.02 3.92
N LEU A 70 -17.39 -3.73 3.79
CA LEU A 70 -18.68 -3.32 3.21
C LEU A 70 -18.93 -3.95 1.83
N PRO A 71 -17.97 -3.96 0.87
CA PRO A 71 -18.20 -4.58 -0.43
C PRO A 71 -18.41 -6.10 -0.34
N GLN A 72 -17.88 -6.76 0.69
CA GLN A 72 -18.09 -8.20 0.92
C GLN A 72 -19.46 -8.47 1.54
N PHE A 73 -19.90 -7.67 2.50
CA PHE A 73 -21.23 -7.79 3.10
C PHE A 73 -22.35 -7.48 2.11
N LEU A 74 -22.13 -6.54 1.19
CA LEU A 74 -23.09 -6.21 0.13
C LEU A 74 -23.15 -7.27 -0.99
N LYS A 75 -22.11 -8.11 -1.11
CA LYS A 75 -22.16 -9.31 -1.95
C LYS A 75 -22.95 -10.38 -1.20
N THR A 76 -24.28 -10.34 -1.31
CA THR A 76 -25.16 -11.39 -0.76
C THR A 76 -24.68 -12.76 -1.24
N HIS A 77 -24.66 -13.74 -0.34
CA HIS A 77 -24.22 -15.13 -0.55
C HIS A 77 -25.15 -15.94 -1.50
N GLU A 78 -25.90 -15.26 -2.37
CA GLU A 78 -26.84 -15.86 -3.29
C GLU A 78 -26.19 -16.14 -4.63
N ASN A 79 -26.42 -17.36 -5.09
CA ASN A 79 -25.81 -18.01 -6.25
C ASN A 79 -26.28 -17.44 -7.61
N HIS A 80 -26.63 -16.16 -7.69
CA HIS A 80 -27.22 -15.54 -8.88
C HIS A 80 -26.24 -14.62 -9.61
N GLN A 81 -25.70 -15.19 -10.68
CA GLN A 81 -24.85 -14.56 -11.67
C GLN A 81 -25.51 -13.34 -12.34
N ASN A 82 -24.67 -12.32 -12.51
CA ASN A 82 -24.60 -11.33 -13.60
C ASN A 82 -25.16 -9.91 -13.44
N LYS A 83 -26.26 -9.61 -12.74
CA LYS A 83 -26.73 -8.21 -12.66
C LYS A 83 -26.29 -7.46 -11.41
N ASN A 84 -26.61 -7.93 -10.21
CA ASN A 84 -26.27 -7.20 -8.98
C ASN A 84 -24.76 -7.07 -8.75
N GLN A 85 -24.00 -8.12 -9.05
CA GLN A 85 -22.54 -8.09 -8.93
C GLN A 85 -21.89 -7.06 -9.86
N PHE A 86 -22.46 -6.85 -11.05
CA PHE A 86 -22.01 -5.81 -11.97
C PHE A 86 -22.24 -4.41 -11.40
N TYR A 87 -23.42 -4.12 -10.83
CA TYR A 87 -23.72 -2.84 -10.20
C TYR A 87 -22.86 -2.59 -8.95
N LEU A 88 -22.68 -3.61 -8.10
CA LEU A 88 -21.85 -3.49 -6.89
C LEU A 88 -20.37 -3.20 -7.23
N ASN A 89 -19.83 -3.84 -8.28
CA ASN A 89 -18.48 -3.54 -8.73
C ASN A 89 -18.35 -2.10 -9.24
N LYS A 90 -19.34 -1.60 -10.00
CA LYS A 90 -19.34 -0.20 -10.46
C LYS A 90 -19.46 0.80 -9.31
N LEU A 91 -20.31 0.49 -8.32
CA LEU A 91 -20.47 1.29 -7.12
C LEU A 91 -19.15 1.36 -6.33
N SER A 92 -18.47 0.23 -6.18
CA SER A 92 -17.15 0.16 -5.55
C SER A 92 -16.13 1.01 -6.29
N LEU A 93 -16.08 0.94 -7.63
CA LEU A 93 -15.19 1.78 -8.45
C LEU A 93 -15.52 3.27 -8.30
N PHE A 94 -16.80 3.62 -8.22
CA PHE A 94 -17.23 5.00 -7.97
C PHE A 94 -16.72 5.51 -6.62
N PHE A 95 -16.90 4.75 -5.54
CA PHE A 95 -16.42 5.14 -4.22
C PHE A 95 -14.90 5.26 -4.15
N ILE A 96 -14.16 4.42 -4.87
CA ILE A 96 -12.69 4.56 -5.01
C ILE A 96 -12.34 5.89 -5.66
N VAL A 97 -12.89 6.17 -6.85
CA VAL A 97 -12.54 7.38 -7.61
C VAL A 97 -12.97 8.62 -6.83
N LEU A 98 -14.14 8.59 -6.19
CA LEU A 98 -14.61 9.65 -5.32
C LEU A 98 -13.64 9.85 -4.14
N GLY A 99 -13.27 8.77 -3.47
CA GLY A 99 -12.41 8.84 -2.30
C GLY A 99 -10.99 9.30 -2.61
N LEU A 100 -10.41 8.84 -3.72
CA LEU A 100 -9.14 9.35 -4.22
C LEU A 100 -9.24 10.81 -4.64
N SER A 101 -10.34 11.22 -5.31
CA SER A 101 -10.52 12.64 -5.66
C SER A 101 -10.59 13.53 -4.40
N LEU A 102 -11.27 13.08 -3.35
CA LEU A 102 -11.36 13.82 -2.10
C LEU A 102 -10.03 13.83 -1.34
N HIS A 103 -9.24 12.75 -1.42
CA HIS A 103 -7.87 12.74 -0.91
C HIS A 103 -6.98 13.74 -1.68
N ASP A 104 -7.02 13.73 -3.01
CA ASP A 104 -6.25 14.62 -3.88
C ASP A 104 -6.65 16.10 -3.70
N LEU A 105 -7.89 16.36 -3.29
CA LEU A 105 -8.34 17.70 -2.88
C LEU A 105 -7.59 18.18 -1.64
N LEU A 106 -7.44 17.35 -0.60
CA LEU A 106 -6.60 17.71 0.55
C LEU A 106 -5.14 17.86 0.16
N GLU A 107 -4.66 17.00 -0.72
CA GLU A 107 -3.28 17.06 -1.19
C GLU A 107 -2.99 18.36 -1.96
N GLY A 108 -3.95 18.83 -2.76
CA GLY A 108 -3.92 20.16 -3.39
C GLY A 108 -3.82 21.28 -2.36
N MET A 109 -4.56 21.19 -1.25
CA MET A 109 -4.47 22.16 -0.14
C MET A 109 -3.10 22.14 0.55
N ALA A 110 -2.54 20.95 0.76
CA ALA A 110 -1.20 20.78 1.31
C ALA A 110 -0.13 21.35 0.37
N LEU A 111 -0.26 21.14 -0.94
CA LEU A 111 0.60 21.73 -1.97
C LEU A 111 0.60 23.26 -1.94
N ALA A 112 -0.55 23.90 -1.76
CA ALA A 112 -0.63 25.34 -1.63
C ALA A 112 0.06 25.84 -0.34
N SER A 113 -0.10 25.10 0.75
CA SER A 113 0.46 25.45 2.07
C SER A 113 1.99 25.29 2.13
N SER A 114 2.53 24.25 1.48
CA SER A 114 3.98 23.94 1.45
C SER A 114 4.87 25.03 0.84
N HIS A 115 4.29 25.93 0.04
CA HIS A 115 5.04 27.02 -0.58
C HIS A 115 5.40 28.14 0.40
N LEU A 116 4.63 28.32 1.47
CA LEU A 116 4.81 29.41 2.42
C LEU A 116 6.07 29.26 3.29
N GLU A 117 6.65 28.06 3.37
CA GLU A 117 7.78 27.73 4.26
C GLU A 117 9.19 27.94 3.63
N GLY A 118 9.26 28.45 2.39
CA GLY A 118 10.37 29.30 1.92
C GLY A 118 11.79 28.75 1.70
N ASN A 119 12.15 27.51 2.03
CA ASN A 119 13.53 27.00 1.85
C ASN A 119 13.57 25.74 0.95
N GLY A 120 14.77 25.23 0.60
CA GLY A 120 15.01 24.12 -0.35
C GLY A 120 14.16 22.83 -0.20
N PHE A 121 13.42 22.71 0.90
CA PHE A 121 12.25 21.87 1.13
C PHE A 121 11.23 21.80 -0.03
N GLN A 122 11.00 22.88 -0.78
CA GLN A 122 9.99 22.88 -1.86
C GLN A 122 10.27 21.85 -2.96
N TYR A 123 11.53 21.58 -3.27
CA TYR A 123 11.91 20.61 -4.30
C TYR A 123 11.75 19.16 -3.82
N PHE A 124 12.11 18.89 -2.56
CA PHE A 124 11.94 17.56 -1.95
C PHE A 124 10.46 17.21 -1.77
N PHE A 125 9.66 18.16 -1.27
CA PHE A 125 8.22 18.00 -1.15
C PHE A 125 7.55 17.77 -2.51
N GLY A 126 7.91 18.58 -3.52
CA GLY A 126 7.42 18.40 -4.89
C GLY A 126 7.74 17.04 -5.49
N PHE A 127 8.94 16.50 -5.22
CA PHE A 127 9.32 15.17 -5.70
C PHE A 127 8.56 14.06 -4.97
N ALA A 128 8.38 14.17 -3.65
CA ALA A 128 7.59 13.22 -2.86
C ALA A 128 6.11 13.20 -3.32
N VAL A 129 5.56 14.39 -3.63
CA VAL A 129 4.23 14.54 -4.22
C VAL A 129 4.13 13.79 -5.55
N VAL A 130 5.08 14.00 -6.46
CA VAL A 130 5.08 13.31 -7.76
C VAL A 130 5.22 11.80 -7.58
N LEU A 131 6.14 11.34 -6.72
CA LEU A 131 6.44 9.92 -6.56
C LEU A 131 5.24 9.10 -6.09
N HIS A 132 4.44 9.58 -5.13
CA HIS A 132 3.30 8.82 -4.64
C HIS A 132 2.09 8.86 -5.59
N ARG A 133 1.97 9.89 -6.43
CA ARG A 133 0.92 10.01 -7.45
C ARG A 133 1.12 9.07 -8.63
N LEU A 134 2.36 8.72 -8.96
CA LEU A 134 2.68 7.77 -10.03
C LEU A 134 1.94 6.42 -9.86
N PRO A 135 2.03 5.73 -8.70
CA PRO A 135 1.21 4.57 -8.39
C PRO A 135 -0.29 4.79 -8.55
N ILE A 136 -0.81 5.91 -8.05
CA ILE A 136 -2.26 6.20 -8.04
C ILE A 136 -2.78 6.40 -9.47
N GLY A 137 -2.09 7.18 -10.30
CA GLY A 137 -2.45 7.38 -11.70
C GLY A 137 -2.42 6.09 -12.52
N LEU A 138 -1.41 5.25 -12.30
CA LEU A 138 -1.32 3.91 -12.89
C LEU A 138 -2.48 3.01 -12.43
N PHE A 139 -2.75 2.99 -11.12
CA PHE A 139 -3.81 2.21 -10.50
C PHE A 139 -5.19 2.57 -11.05
N VAL A 140 -5.55 3.85 -11.00
CA VAL A 140 -6.87 4.32 -11.46
C VAL A 140 -7.04 4.06 -12.95
N TRP A 141 -6.01 4.31 -13.75
CA TRP A 141 -6.04 4.03 -15.18
C TRP A 141 -6.32 2.56 -15.45
N LEU A 142 -5.51 1.65 -14.90
CA LEU A 142 -5.61 0.22 -15.19
C LEU A 142 -6.90 -0.39 -14.63
N LEU A 143 -7.28 -0.03 -13.41
CA LEU A 143 -8.47 -0.51 -12.75
C LEU A 143 -9.74 -0.02 -13.45
N VAL A 144 -9.89 1.29 -13.69
CA VAL A 144 -11.10 1.82 -14.30
C VAL A 144 -11.19 1.42 -15.76
N ARG A 145 -10.08 1.41 -16.50
CA ARG A 145 -10.09 1.03 -17.92
C ARG A 145 -10.50 -0.43 -18.13
N SER A 146 -9.99 -1.35 -17.31
CA SER A 146 -10.30 -2.78 -17.44
C SER A 146 -11.76 -3.10 -17.12
N ASN A 147 -12.42 -2.29 -16.28
CA ASN A 147 -13.79 -2.54 -15.85
C ASN A 147 -14.86 -1.67 -16.56
N LEU A 148 -14.54 -0.41 -16.87
CA LEU A 148 -15.48 0.57 -17.42
C LEU A 148 -15.06 1.10 -18.81
N GLY A 149 -13.84 0.83 -19.25
CA GLY A 149 -13.31 1.30 -20.53
C GLY A 149 -12.51 2.61 -20.43
N ALA A 150 -11.87 2.98 -21.54
CA ALA A 150 -10.90 4.08 -21.57
C ALA A 150 -11.51 5.45 -21.25
N THR A 151 -12.74 5.72 -21.72
CA THR A 151 -13.41 7.00 -21.48
C THR A 151 -13.58 7.28 -19.99
N PHE A 152 -14.08 6.31 -19.22
CA PHE A 152 -14.25 6.47 -17.78
C PHE A 152 -12.92 6.56 -17.04
N ALA A 153 -11.88 5.88 -17.53
CA ALA A 153 -10.54 5.99 -16.95
C ALA A 153 -9.96 7.41 -17.15
N ILE A 154 -10.15 8.00 -18.33
CA ILE A 154 -9.78 9.40 -18.61
C ILE A 154 -10.57 10.34 -17.70
N LEU A 155 -11.89 10.18 -17.61
CA LEU A 155 -12.74 11.00 -16.75
C LEU A 155 -12.33 10.92 -15.27
N SER A 156 -11.95 9.72 -14.81
CA SER A 156 -11.47 9.52 -13.43
C SER A 156 -10.14 10.25 -13.21
N ILE A 157 -9.19 10.15 -14.14
CA ILE A 157 -7.94 10.92 -14.04
C ILE A 157 -8.20 12.43 -14.03
N PHE A 158 -9.11 12.92 -14.89
CA PHE A 158 -9.50 14.32 -14.88
C PHE A 158 -10.18 14.74 -13.58
N SER A 159 -10.96 13.88 -12.93
CA SER A 159 -11.57 14.21 -11.63
C SER A 159 -10.51 14.38 -10.54
N LEU A 160 -9.49 13.51 -10.51
CA LEU A 160 -8.33 13.64 -9.61
C LEU A 160 -7.56 14.95 -9.83
N MET A 161 -7.27 15.26 -11.11
CA MET A 161 -6.60 16.50 -11.51
C MET A 161 -7.40 17.74 -11.13
N LEU A 162 -8.71 17.72 -11.37
CA LEU A 162 -9.63 18.80 -10.99
C LEU A 162 -9.65 18.96 -9.46
N ALA A 163 -9.75 17.87 -8.72
CA ALA A 163 -9.79 17.90 -7.26
C ALA A 163 -8.50 18.48 -6.66
N THR A 164 -7.32 18.06 -7.15
CA THR A 164 -6.04 18.68 -6.77
C THR A 164 -6.05 20.19 -7.04
N THR A 165 -6.51 20.59 -8.23
CA THR A 165 -6.53 22.00 -8.65
C THR A 165 -7.47 22.82 -7.77
N LEU A 166 -8.66 22.30 -7.47
CA LEU A 166 -9.62 22.93 -6.56
C LEU A 166 -9.04 23.04 -5.14
N GLY A 167 -8.44 21.97 -4.62
CA GLY A 167 -7.76 21.99 -3.33
C GLY A 167 -6.68 23.07 -3.25
N PHE A 168 -5.88 23.20 -4.30
CA PHE A 168 -4.80 24.18 -4.39
C PHE A 168 -5.29 25.63 -4.41
N PHE A 169 -6.32 25.95 -5.21
CA PHE A 169 -6.81 27.31 -5.31
C PHE A 169 -7.80 27.71 -4.21
N LEU A 170 -8.56 26.75 -3.67
CA LEU A 170 -9.59 26.99 -2.67
C LEU A 170 -9.11 26.69 -1.24
N THR A 171 -7.81 26.54 -1.01
CA THR A 171 -7.23 26.20 0.31
C THR A 171 -7.75 27.10 1.43
N ASN A 172 -7.83 28.42 1.20
CA ASN A 172 -8.32 29.38 2.19
C ASN A 172 -9.78 29.13 2.59
N TYR A 173 -10.62 28.65 1.67
CA TYR A 173 -12.03 28.35 1.92
C TYR A 173 -12.25 26.94 2.49
N LEU A 174 -11.44 25.97 2.05
CA LEU A 174 -11.58 24.56 2.39
C LEU A 174 -10.85 24.17 3.69
N SER A 175 -9.92 24.99 4.18
CA SER A 175 -9.15 24.73 5.41
C SER A 175 -10.01 24.49 6.66
N GLN A 176 -11.20 25.10 6.73
CA GLN A 176 -12.14 24.88 7.83
C GLN A 176 -12.82 23.50 7.73
N TRP A 177 -12.98 22.97 6.52
CA TRP A 177 -13.60 21.66 6.28
C TRP A 177 -12.62 20.50 6.50
N SER A 178 -11.34 20.69 6.20
CA SER A 178 -10.32 19.65 6.41
C SER A 178 -10.16 19.26 7.89
N ASN A 179 -10.47 20.17 8.82
CA ASN A 179 -10.38 19.93 10.26
C ASN A 179 -11.67 19.31 10.85
N ASN A 180 -12.69 19.05 10.04
CA ASN A 180 -13.94 18.47 10.51
C ASN A 180 -13.81 16.95 10.70
N SER A 181 -14.16 16.44 11.87
CA SER A 181 -14.10 15.00 12.17
C SER A 181 -14.90 14.12 11.21
N LEU A 182 -16.00 14.63 10.64
CA LEU A 182 -16.78 13.90 9.63
C LEU A 182 -15.96 13.59 8.38
N TRP A 183 -15.10 14.53 7.98
CA TRP A 183 -14.22 14.35 6.83
C TRP A 183 -13.21 13.24 7.09
N SER A 184 -12.53 13.28 8.23
CA SER A 184 -11.56 12.25 8.61
C SER A 184 -12.20 10.87 8.79
N TYR A 185 -13.45 10.80 9.29
CA TYR A 185 -14.19 9.53 9.36
C TYR A 185 -14.52 8.96 7.98
N PHE A 186 -14.94 9.81 7.06
CA PHE A 186 -15.21 9.42 5.68
C PHE A 186 -13.93 8.96 4.96
N GLN A 187 -12.79 9.62 5.22
CA GLN A 187 -11.49 9.18 4.71
C GLN A 187 -11.06 7.82 5.29
N ALA A 188 -11.28 7.57 6.58
CA ALA A 188 -11.00 6.27 7.18
C ALA A 188 -11.79 5.14 6.51
N PHE A 189 -13.07 5.39 6.23
CA PHE A 189 -13.90 4.47 5.46
C PHE A 189 -13.35 4.24 4.04
N ILE A 190 -12.94 5.30 3.33
CA ILE A 190 -12.33 5.17 2.00
C ILE A 190 -11.04 4.36 2.04
N VAL A 191 -10.14 4.61 3.01
CA VAL A 191 -8.90 3.84 3.20
C VAL A 191 -9.20 2.34 3.33
N GLY A 192 -10.25 2.00 4.08
CA GLY A 192 -10.79 0.64 4.14
C GLY A 192 -11.19 0.08 2.78
N THR A 193 -12.04 0.82 2.04
CA THR A 193 -12.48 0.38 0.70
C THR A 193 -11.32 0.25 -0.29
N LEU A 194 -10.32 1.14 -0.25
CA LEU A 194 -9.11 1.03 -1.07
C LEU A 194 -8.34 -0.25 -0.75
N ALA A 195 -8.15 -0.56 0.54
CA ALA A 195 -7.50 -1.80 0.97
C ALA A 195 -8.25 -3.04 0.44
N HIS A 196 -9.59 -3.02 0.43
CA HIS A 196 -10.41 -4.08 -0.15
C HIS A 196 -10.12 -4.32 -1.63
N ILE A 197 -10.16 -3.27 -2.45
CA ILE A 197 -9.95 -3.42 -3.91
C ILE A 197 -8.53 -3.85 -4.22
N VAL A 198 -7.55 -3.29 -3.51
CA VAL A 198 -6.15 -3.64 -3.70
C VAL A 198 -5.93 -5.13 -3.50
N TYR A 199 -6.62 -5.69 -2.51
CA TYR A 199 -6.62 -7.13 -2.25
C TYR A 199 -7.42 -7.92 -3.32
N GLU A 200 -8.65 -7.51 -3.65
CA GLU A 200 -9.56 -8.34 -4.44
C GLU A 200 -9.29 -8.37 -5.96
N HIS A 201 -8.78 -7.27 -6.54
CA HIS A 201 -8.70 -7.09 -7.99
C HIS A 201 -7.25 -7.03 -8.51
N PRO A 202 -6.76 -8.05 -9.25
CA PRO A 202 -5.53 -7.91 -10.04
C PRO A 202 -5.72 -6.83 -11.10
N PHE A 203 -4.88 -5.80 -11.04
CA PHE A 203 -5.10 -4.54 -11.76
C PHE A 203 -4.99 -4.67 -13.28
N THR A 204 -4.49 -5.82 -13.73
CA THR A 204 -4.09 -6.04 -15.12
C THR A 204 -4.90 -7.10 -15.84
N GLY A 205 -5.88 -7.73 -15.19
CA GLY A 205 -6.78 -8.69 -15.82
C GLY A 205 -6.11 -9.96 -16.37
N VAL A 206 -4.84 -10.20 -16.08
CA VAL A 206 -4.12 -11.40 -16.55
C VAL A 206 -4.61 -12.61 -15.77
N LYS A 207 -5.40 -13.46 -16.44
CA LYS A 207 -5.74 -14.80 -15.95
C LYS A 207 -4.61 -15.75 -16.34
N PHE A 208 -3.76 -16.13 -15.38
CA PHE A 208 -2.72 -17.14 -15.63
C PHE A 208 -3.38 -18.48 -16.00
N HIS A 209 -3.17 -18.93 -17.24
CA HIS A 209 -3.40 -20.32 -17.65
C HIS A 209 -2.12 -21.13 -17.45
N ASN A 210 -2.26 -22.39 -17.01
CA ASN A 210 -1.23 -23.34 -16.58
C ASN A 210 0.12 -23.29 -17.35
N GLY A 211 1.24 -23.29 -16.60
CA GLY A 211 2.58 -23.58 -17.10
C GLY A 211 3.71 -23.32 -16.09
N ASN A 212 4.30 -24.38 -15.52
CA ASN A 212 5.19 -24.34 -14.34
C ASN A 212 6.49 -23.52 -14.48
N ILE A 213 7.03 -23.28 -15.69
CA ILE A 213 8.29 -22.53 -15.89
C ILE A 213 8.03 -21.06 -16.23
N GLN A 214 6.98 -20.79 -17.00
CA GLN A 214 6.54 -19.43 -17.32
C GLN A 214 5.98 -18.72 -16.08
N GLN A 215 5.37 -19.48 -15.15
CA GLN A 215 4.83 -18.99 -13.89
C GLN A 215 5.91 -18.59 -12.86
N ILE A 216 7.09 -19.19 -12.90
CA ILE A 216 8.21 -18.78 -12.02
C ILE A 216 8.83 -17.49 -12.57
N ALA A 217 9.19 -17.45 -13.85
CA ALA A 217 9.75 -16.25 -14.48
C ALA A 217 8.78 -15.05 -14.43
N SER A 218 7.47 -15.28 -14.51
CA SER A 218 6.44 -14.23 -14.37
C SER A 218 6.39 -13.65 -12.95
N ASN A 219 6.57 -14.46 -11.92
CA ASN A 219 6.58 -13.99 -10.52
C ASN A 219 7.78 -13.09 -10.21
N TRP A 220 8.94 -13.30 -10.85
CA TRP A 220 10.13 -12.45 -10.68
C TRP A 220 9.91 -11.01 -11.15
N PHE A 221 9.17 -10.80 -12.24
CA PHE A 221 8.84 -9.44 -12.68
C PHE A 221 7.93 -8.72 -11.69
N SER A 222 6.91 -9.41 -11.18
CA SER A 222 6.05 -8.88 -10.11
C SER A 222 6.84 -8.57 -8.84
N GLY A 223 7.76 -9.47 -8.48
CA GLY A 223 8.69 -9.29 -7.38
C GLY A 223 9.59 -8.07 -7.52
N LEU A 224 10.22 -7.87 -8.69
CA LEU A 224 11.04 -6.69 -8.99
C LEU A 224 10.23 -5.39 -8.93
N GLY A 225 9.01 -5.41 -9.45
CA GLY A 225 8.08 -4.28 -9.32
C GLY A 225 7.76 -3.97 -7.87
N GLY A 226 7.49 -5.01 -7.07
CA GLY A 226 7.27 -4.88 -5.64
C GLY A 226 8.48 -4.31 -4.91
N LEU A 227 9.70 -4.74 -5.22
CA LEU A 227 10.93 -4.15 -4.66
C LEU A 227 11.07 -2.68 -4.99
N LEU A 228 10.84 -2.29 -6.25
CA LEU A 228 10.82 -0.87 -6.60
C LEU A 228 9.79 -0.12 -5.77
N GLY A 229 8.62 -0.73 -5.52
CA GLY A 229 7.61 -0.14 -4.65
C GLY A 229 8.06 0.05 -3.21
N ILE A 230 8.75 -0.94 -2.61
CA ILE A 230 9.37 -0.80 -1.28
C ILE A 230 10.37 0.35 -1.28
N VAL A 231 11.24 0.42 -2.30
CA VAL A 231 12.22 1.50 -2.45
C VAL A 231 11.53 2.84 -2.56
N SER A 232 10.45 2.96 -3.34
CA SER A 232 9.67 4.20 -3.46
C SER A 232 9.10 4.65 -2.12
N ILE A 233 8.51 3.74 -1.33
CA ILE A 233 7.99 4.05 0.01
C ILE A 233 9.12 4.42 0.96
N PHE A 234 10.23 3.70 0.93
CA PHE A 234 11.40 4.00 1.74
C PHE A 234 11.94 5.40 1.41
N VAL A 235 12.06 5.75 0.13
CA VAL A 235 12.46 7.09 -0.30
C VAL A 235 11.47 8.11 0.27
N LEU A 236 10.17 7.94 0.06
CA LEU A 236 9.13 8.85 0.56
C LEU A 236 9.22 9.08 2.08
N LEU A 237 9.45 8.01 2.86
CA LEU A 237 9.58 8.10 4.33
C LEU A 237 10.83 8.85 4.80
N ASN A 238 11.86 8.94 3.95
CA ASN A 238 13.12 9.62 4.26
C ASN A 238 13.24 10.99 3.59
N MET A 239 12.22 11.45 2.85
CA MET A 239 12.21 12.82 2.30
C MET A 239 11.73 13.78 3.39
N ASP A 240 12.64 14.63 3.88
CA ASP A 240 12.34 15.70 4.82
C ASP A 240 11.25 16.62 4.21
N GLY A 241 10.08 16.65 4.85
CA GLY A 241 8.97 17.56 4.53
C GLY A 241 7.65 16.93 4.09
N PHE A 242 7.59 15.63 3.80
CA PHE A 242 6.30 14.96 3.56
C PHE A 242 5.57 14.62 4.86
N VAL A 243 6.27 14.72 6.00
CA VAL A 243 5.75 14.41 7.32
C VAL A 243 5.85 15.68 8.16
N HIS A 244 4.71 16.25 8.58
CA HIS A 244 4.69 17.40 9.50
C HIS A 244 5.57 17.10 10.72
N ILE A 245 6.27 18.10 11.28
CA ILE A 245 7.33 17.93 12.29
C ILE A 245 6.87 17.09 13.50
N GLU A 246 5.62 17.22 13.95
CA GLU A 246 5.00 16.38 15.00
C GLU A 246 4.75 14.91 14.56
N ILE A 247 4.35 14.73 13.31
CA ILE A 247 4.12 13.43 12.70
C ILE A 247 5.47 12.71 12.51
N ALA A 248 6.56 13.44 12.23
CA ALA A 248 7.88 12.86 11.94
C ALA A 248 8.49 12.16 13.17
N GLU A 249 8.32 12.73 14.37
CA GLU A 249 8.74 12.06 15.60
C GLU A 249 7.91 10.82 15.88
N THR A 250 6.59 10.90 15.75
CA THR A 250 5.68 9.76 15.93
C THR A 250 6.00 8.62 14.93
N TYR A 251 6.28 8.96 13.67
CA TYR A 251 6.71 8.01 12.66
C TYR A 251 8.06 7.38 12.97
N LYS A 252 9.04 8.16 13.42
CA LYS A 252 10.35 7.63 13.84
C LYS A 252 10.18 6.66 15.02
N ILE A 253 9.28 6.94 15.96
CA ILE A 253 8.98 6.06 17.09
C ILE A 253 8.28 4.78 16.62
N ILE A 254 7.27 4.87 15.74
CA ILE A 254 6.57 3.70 15.18
C ILE A 254 7.54 2.85 14.36
N LEU A 255 8.29 3.47 13.43
CA LEU A 255 9.24 2.79 12.55
C LEU A 255 10.35 2.11 13.36
N SER A 256 10.93 2.79 14.35
CA SER A 256 11.93 2.19 15.22
C SER A 256 11.36 1.04 16.06
N SER A 257 10.11 1.14 16.53
CA SER A 257 9.43 0.06 17.26
C SER A 257 9.14 -1.16 16.37
N VAL A 258 8.66 -0.93 15.15
CA VAL A 258 8.43 -1.99 14.15
C VAL A 258 9.76 -2.65 13.77
N LEU A 259 10.80 -1.86 13.49
CA LEU A 259 12.13 -2.38 13.17
C LEU A 259 12.70 -3.17 14.35
N GLN A 260 12.61 -2.66 15.57
CA GLN A 260 13.09 -3.35 16.77
C GLN A 260 12.34 -4.66 17.01
N THR A 261 11.04 -4.71 16.73
CA THR A 261 10.27 -5.94 16.94
C THR A 261 10.50 -6.94 15.81
N ALA A 262 10.61 -6.47 14.56
CA ALA A 262 11.06 -7.29 13.44
C ALA A 262 12.43 -7.90 13.74
N LEU A 263 13.34 -7.11 14.30
CA LEU A 263 14.66 -7.51 14.77
C LEU A 263 14.65 -8.60 15.84
N VAL A 264 13.83 -8.41 16.88
CA VAL A 264 13.68 -9.40 17.96
C VAL A 264 13.07 -10.69 17.44
N SER A 265 12.15 -10.60 16.50
CA SER A 265 11.42 -11.75 15.97
C SER A 265 12.21 -12.49 14.89
N ALA A 266 13.21 -11.81 14.33
CA ALA A 266 13.93 -12.31 13.20
C ALA A 266 14.71 -13.62 13.41
N PRO A 267 15.50 -13.77 14.49
CA PRO A 267 16.23 -15.02 14.70
C PRO A 267 15.28 -16.21 14.86
N PHE A 268 14.11 -16.02 15.47
CA PHE A 268 13.12 -17.10 15.67
C PHE A 268 12.51 -17.57 14.36
N LEU A 269 12.13 -16.66 13.48
CA LEU A 269 11.64 -16.97 12.14
C LEU A 269 12.70 -17.72 11.32
N LEU A 270 13.94 -17.25 11.38
CA LEU A 270 15.04 -17.86 10.63
C LEU A 270 15.35 -19.27 11.13
N ILE A 271 15.39 -19.48 12.45
CA ILE A 271 15.50 -20.80 13.06
C ILE A 271 14.34 -21.69 12.61
N GLY A 272 13.11 -21.17 12.56
CA GLY A 272 11.95 -21.90 12.06
C GLY A 272 12.12 -22.36 10.60
N TYR A 273 12.60 -21.48 9.72
CA TYR A 273 12.88 -21.82 8.31
C TYR A 273 14.01 -22.86 8.17
N ILE A 274 15.11 -22.72 8.92
CA ILE A 274 16.21 -23.69 8.91
C ILE A 274 15.72 -25.05 9.41
N PHE A 275 15.01 -25.08 10.54
CA PHE A 275 14.52 -26.30 11.15
C PHE A 275 13.55 -27.03 10.22
N ILE A 276 12.67 -26.30 9.54
CA ILE A 276 11.76 -26.88 8.56
C ILE A 276 12.50 -27.36 7.30
N GLY A 277 13.48 -26.61 6.81
CA GLY A 277 14.33 -27.06 5.70
C GLY A 277 15.06 -28.36 6.03
N LEU A 278 15.56 -28.50 7.25
CA LEU A 278 16.14 -29.75 7.75
C LEU A 278 15.10 -30.87 7.84
N LEU A 279 13.92 -30.60 8.40
CA LEU A 279 12.84 -31.58 8.49
C LEU A 279 12.40 -32.08 7.11
N GLU A 280 12.34 -31.23 6.08
CA GLU A 280 12.01 -31.68 4.71
C GLU A 280 13.07 -32.58 4.09
N VAL A 281 14.35 -32.39 4.44
CA VAL A 281 15.44 -33.28 4.00
C VAL A 281 15.33 -34.66 4.65
N PHE A 282 14.94 -34.72 5.93
CA PHE A 282 14.89 -35.97 6.69
C PHE A 282 13.51 -36.67 6.67
N LEU A 283 12.43 -35.93 6.44
CA LEU A 283 11.04 -36.41 6.42
C LEU A 283 10.32 -35.97 5.13
N PRO A 284 10.79 -36.38 3.94
CA PRO A 284 10.23 -35.95 2.65
C PRO A 284 8.80 -36.46 2.38
N SER A 285 8.24 -37.34 3.22
CA SER A 285 6.97 -38.04 3.02
C SER A 285 5.80 -37.54 3.87
N SER A 286 5.90 -36.38 4.54
CA SER A 286 4.72 -35.80 5.22
C SER A 286 3.67 -35.36 4.19
N SER A 287 2.41 -35.76 4.40
CA SER A 287 1.27 -35.46 3.51
C SER A 287 0.98 -33.97 3.31
N ILE A 288 1.52 -33.13 4.19
CA ILE A 288 1.50 -31.68 4.11
C ILE A 288 2.95 -31.23 3.95
N SER A 289 3.29 -30.51 2.88
CA SER A 289 4.65 -29.96 2.75
C SER A 289 4.86 -28.92 3.85
N LEU A 290 5.90 -29.09 4.66
CA LEU A 290 6.20 -28.15 5.73
C LEU A 290 6.46 -26.74 5.17
N ARG A 291 6.98 -26.64 3.94
CA ARG A 291 7.08 -25.42 3.16
C ARG A 291 5.71 -24.74 2.94
N TYR A 292 4.64 -25.48 2.71
CA TYR A 292 3.29 -24.93 2.57
C TYR A 292 2.78 -24.37 3.90
N VAL A 293 3.01 -25.07 5.01
CA VAL A 293 2.64 -24.57 6.35
C VAL A 293 3.36 -23.27 6.65
N LEU A 294 4.69 -23.22 6.44
CA LEU A 294 5.49 -22.02 6.67
C LEU A 294 5.07 -20.84 5.81
N GLN A 295 4.83 -21.08 4.51
CA GLN A 295 4.33 -20.05 3.59
C GLN A 295 3.00 -19.46 4.08
N ARG A 296 2.13 -20.32 4.62
CA ARG A 296 0.84 -19.89 5.15
C ARG A 296 0.96 -19.20 6.51
N THR A 297 1.89 -19.58 7.38
CA THR A 297 2.00 -19.04 8.75
C THR A 297 2.93 -17.84 8.88
N ALA A 298 3.97 -17.73 8.04
CA ALA A 298 4.95 -16.63 8.10
C ALA A 298 4.32 -15.23 7.93
N PRO A 299 3.32 -15.01 7.05
CA PRO A 299 2.63 -13.73 6.96
C PRO A 299 1.85 -13.36 8.23
N TRP A 300 1.20 -14.34 8.87
CA TRP A 300 0.47 -14.13 10.13
C TRP A 300 1.41 -13.87 11.31
N PHE A 301 2.60 -14.47 11.30
CA PHE A 301 3.62 -14.18 12.29
C PHE A 301 4.06 -12.70 12.20
N LEU A 302 4.22 -12.15 11.00
CA LEU A 302 4.48 -10.71 10.81
C LEU A 302 3.35 -9.82 11.31
N VAL A 303 2.09 -10.19 11.02
CA VAL A 303 0.93 -9.45 11.54
C VAL A 303 0.94 -9.46 13.07
N GLY A 304 1.25 -10.62 13.69
CA GLY A 304 1.42 -10.76 15.13
C GLY A 304 2.53 -9.88 15.70
N ILE A 305 3.69 -9.83 15.04
CA ILE A 305 4.82 -8.96 15.42
C ILE A 305 4.42 -7.48 15.32
N PHE A 306 3.79 -7.10 14.21
CA PHE A 306 3.37 -5.72 13.96
C PHE A 306 2.31 -5.27 14.97
N THR A 307 1.28 -6.10 15.22
CA THR A 307 0.27 -5.83 16.25
C THR A 307 0.88 -5.77 17.64
N PHE A 308 1.79 -6.67 18.00
CA PHE A 308 2.51 -6.61 19.27
C PHE A 308 3.36 -5.33 19.41
N SER A 309 4.02 -4.89 18.32
CA SER A 309 4.76 -3.63 18.27
C SER A 309 3.85 -2.42 18.52
N LEU A 310 2.68 -2.41 17.87
CA LEU A 310 1.66 -1.38 18.07
C LEU A 310 1.15 -1.38 19.51
N ILE A 311 0.80 -2.54 20.06
CA ILE A 311 0.34 -2.68 21.45
C ILE A 311 1.41 -2.18 22.43
N LYS A 312 2.68 -2.52 22.21
CA LYS A 312 3.79 -2.04 23.04
C LYS A 312 3.96 -0.53 22.97
N LEU A 313 3.73 0.07 21.80
CA LEU A 313 3.73 1.53 21.60
C LEU A 313 2.55 2.20 22.33
N PHE A 314 1.39 1.54 22.43
CA PHE A 314 0.24 1.98 23.23
C PHE A 314 0.46 1.85 24.74
N LEU A 315 1.29 0.90 25.19
CA LEU A 315 1.52 0.60 26.61
C LEU A 315 2.79 1.26 27.18
N SER A 316 3.68 1.77 26.33
CA SER A 316 5.01 2.25 26.75
C SER A 316 5.01 3.75 27.05
N GLU A 317 4.47 4.15 28.20
CA GLU A 317 5.05 5.29 28.93
C GLU A 317 6.38 4.84 29.54
N LYS A 318 7.49 5.34 28.99
CA LYS A 318 8.90 5.18 29.44
C LYS A 318 9.51 3.79 29.26
N SER A 319 10.59 3.71 28.47
CA SER A 319 11.92 3.32 28.98
C SER A 319 13.01 3.22 27.89
N ASN A 320 14.17 3.79 28.24
CA ASN A 320 15.47 3.70 27.57
C ASN A 320 16.13 2.34 27.81
N ILE A 321 16.54 1.59 26.77
CA ILE A 321 17.63 0.61 26.84
C ILE A 321 18.31 0.49 25.47
N GLN A 322 19.51 1.06 25.32
CA GLN A 322 20.31 1.05 24.09
C GLN A 322 21.72 0.50 24.40
N VAL A 323 22.28 -0.25 23.43
CA VAL A 323 23.72 -0.50 23.16
C VAL A 323 24.12 -1.98 23.01
N PHE A 324 23.62 -2.96 23.77
CA PHE A 324 24.03 -4.38 23.59
C PHE A 324 23.15 -5.22 22.64
N LYS A 325 22.00 -4.70 22.19
CA LYS A 325 21.04 -5.41 21.33
C LYS A 325 21.36 -5.35 19.83
N ASN A 326 22.27 -4.49 19.38
CA ASN A 326 22.30 -4.07 17.98
C ASN A 326 22.95 -5.10 17.03
N PHE A 327 23.96 -5.88 17.44
CA PHE A 327 24.73 -6.73 16.51
C PHE A 327 23.98 -8.00 16.04
N ILE A 328 23.40 -8.78 16.97
CA ILE A 328 22.60 -9.99 16.64
C ILE A 328 21.31 -9.60 15.90
N ASN A 329 20.77 -8.44 16.25
CA ASN A 329 19.65 -7.83 15.58
C ASN A 329 19.97 -7.58 14.09
N TYR A 330 21.06 -6.87 13.75
CA TYR A 330 21.37 -6.57 12.35
C TYR A 330 21.57 -7.83 11.48
N ILE A 331 22.19 -8.89 12.01
CA ILE A 331 22.35 -10.17 11.30
C ILE A 331 20.99 -10.84 11.04
N SER A 332 20.10 -10.79 12.03
CA SER A 332 18.76 -11.36 11.91
C SER A 332 17.89 -10.53 10.95
N LEU A 333 17.94 -9.20 10.99
CA LEU A 333 17.30 -8.32 10.00
C LEU A 333 17.83 -8.57 8.60
N PHE A 334 19.14 -8.74 8.45
CA PHE A 334 19.77 -8.99 7.15
C PHE A 334 19.30 -10.31 6.56
N ALA A 335 19.30 -11.38 7.36
CA ALA A 335 18.94 -12.69 6.85
C ALA A 335 17.42 -12.87 6.65
N LEU A 336 16.59 -12.17 7.42
CA LEU A 336 15.13 -12.20 7.26
C LEU A 336 14.63 -11.23 6.21
N SER A 337 15.27 -10.07 6.06
CA SER A 337 15.10 -9.26 4.86
C SER A 337 15.54 -10.05 3.63
N PHE A 338 16.59 -10.87 3.68
CA PHE A 338 16.97 -11.75 2.56
C PHE A 338 15.94 -12.84 2.26
N VAL A 339 15.39 -13.52 3.27
CA VAL A 339 14.32 -14.52 3.09
C VAL A 339 13.02 -13.89 2.59
N TYR A 340 12.64 -12.71 3.09
CA TYR A 340 11.48 -11.98 2.59
C TYR A 340 11.72 -11.36 1.22
N LEU A 341 12.87 -10.73 0.95
CA LEU A 341 13.25 -10.27 -0.37
C LEU A 341 13.19 -11.43 -1.34
N TYR A 342 13.78 -12.57 -1.01
CA TYR A 342 13.74 -13.76 -1.84
C TYR A 342 12.31 -14.27 -2.06
N PHE A 343 11.47 -14.35 -1.01
CA PHE A 343 10.10 -14.81 -1.14
C PHE A 343 9.25 -13.82 -1.97
N PHE A 344 9.37 -12.54 -1.69
CA PHE A 344 8.66 -11.44 -2.34
C PHE A 344 9.11 -11.29 -3.79
N THR A 345 10.41 -11.48 -4.09
CA THR A 345 10.93 -11.47 -5.46
C THR A 345 10.56 -12.73 -6.23
N SER A 346 10.61 -13.91 -5.61
CA SER A 346 10.39 -15.19 -6.31
C SER A 346 8.92 -15.56 -6.49
N ASN A 347 8.04 -15.09 -5.60
CA ASN A 347 6.60 -15.42 -5.61
C ASN A 347 5.70 -14.24 -5.97
N GLY A 348 6.23 -13.02 -5.91
CA GLY A 348 5.48 -11.78 -6.11
C GLY A 348 4.62 -11.38 -4.89
N PRO A 349 4.36 -10.08 -4.70
CA PRO A 349 3.58 -9.56 -3.57
C PRO A 349 2.16 -10.12 -3.50
N ARG A 350 1.51 -10.34 -4.66
CA ARG A 350 0.12 -10.78 -4.71
C ARG A 350 -0.09 -12.19 -4.15
N LYS A 351 0.88 -13.10 -4.35
CA LYS A 351 0.81 -14.46 -3.77
C LYS A 351 0.96 -14.41 -2.25
N PHE A 352 1.85 -13.57 -1.74
CA PHE A 352 2.01 -13.33 -0.30
C PHE A 352 0.71 -12.84 0.37
N PHE A 353 0.01 -11.86 -0.20
CA PHE A 353 -1.27 -11.40 0.35
C PHE A 353 -2.41 -12.44 0.23
N ARG A 354 -2.41 -13.25 -0.83
CA ARG A 354 -3.41 -14.32 -1.01
C ARG A 354 -3.27 -15.45 -0.01
N GLU A 355 -2.04 -15.71 0.46
CA GLU A 355 -1.79 -16.72 1.50
C GLU A 355 -2.25 -16.24 2.89
N MET A 356 -2.25 -14.93 3.17
CA MET A 356 -2.86 -14.36 4.39
C MET A 356 -4.37 -14.49 4.39
N PHE A 357 -5.03 -14.02 3.33
CA PHE A 357 -6.48 -14.02 3.24
C PHE A 357 -6.88 -14.99 2.12
N PRO A 358 -7.12 -16.28 2.41
CA PRO A 358 -7.68 -17.19 1.41
C PRO A 358 -9.14 -16.80 1.11
N LYS A 359 -9.53 -16.83 -0.16
CA LYS A 359 -10.90 -16.58 -0.61
C LYS A 359 -11.83 -17.74 -0.28
#